data_AF-G7VY87-F1
#
_entry.id   AF-G7VY87-F1
#
_cell.length_a   1.000
_cell.length_b   1.000
_cell.length_c   1.000
_cell.angle_alpha   90.00
_cell.angle_beta   90.00
_cell.angle_gamma   90.00
#
_symmetry.space_group_name_H-M   'P 1'
#
loop_
_entity.id
_entity.type
_entity.pdbx_description
1 polymer ?
#
loop_
_entity_poly.entity_id
_entity_poly.type
_entity_poly.pdbx_seq_one_letter_code
_entity_poly.pdbx_strand_id
1 'polypeptide(L)'
;MKWKEPTFGATPMLRALTTANAHRKAKAFDLAAEQKKQKLSYPDWAQTWMRKYKEDWYIAQASGDEIGMRKAQKLAEGLRSKLREMATMPKWAQEQLQKETIRWMAAEASGNIRGKLAAEKAGRAIREKLGLVDTTDKAPPIDKEVKSNKSEVKEVPAVNESKQYVSVRQLEQLGWIKISKAMITDLNNCLERYNITTPARIRHFISQCSHESAGGRYTKEIASGEKYEGRKDLGNIHKGDGPKYKGGGYIQLTGRHNYQKLSTALNDPKVMEGVEYVAEHYPWTSAGFWWEQHNMNALCDKGATVRQITKKVNGGYNGLKDREMYYKKCENIF
;
A
#
# COMPACT_ATOMS: atom_id res chain seq x y z
N MET A 1 -19.82 29.02 31.69
CA MET A 1 -18.96 28.12 30.88
C MET A 1 -17.56 28.09 31.49
N LYS A 2 -16.85 26.96 31.46
CA LYS A 2 -15.39 26.95 31.70
C LYS A 2 -14.68 27.13 30.35
N TRP A 3 -13.96 28.23 30.18
CA TRP A 3 -13.03 28.39 29.06
C TRP A 3 -11.93 27.32 29.18
N LYS A 4 -11.49 26.77 28.05
CA LYS A 4 -10.26 25.96 27.96
C LYS A 4 -9.23 26.79 27.21
N GLU A 5 -8.04 26.96 27.79
CA GLU A 5 -6.96 27.65 27.10
C GLU A 5 -6.50 26.86 25.87
N PRO A 6 -6.17 27.55 24.75
CA PRO A 6 -5.62 26.89 23.57
C PRO A 6 -4.17 26.45 23.84
N THR A 7 -3.92 25.14 23.80
CA THR A 7 -2.57 24.57 23.96
C THR A 7 -1.72 24.84 22.72
N PHE A 8 -0.97 25.94 22.71
CA PHE A 8 0.00 26.23 21.66
C PHE A 8 1.17 25.24 21.70
N GLY A 9 1.38 24.49 20.62
CA GLY A 9 2.51 23.56 20.49
C GLY A 9 3.85 24.28 20.38
N ALA A 10 4.93 23.61 20.79
CA ALA A 10 6.30 24.16 20.88
C ALA A 10 6.72 25.01 19.67
N THR A 11 7.31 26.18 19.92
CA THR A 11 7.68 27.17 18.89
C THR A 11 8.81 26.68 17.97
N PRO A 12 8.97 27.24 16.75
CA PRO A 12 10.02 26.81 15.82
C PRO A 12 11.44 26.88 16.40
N MET A 13 11.74 27.92 17.18
CA MET A 13 13.02 28.08 17.89
C MET A 13 13.26 26.94 18.90
N LEU A 14 12.23 26.59 19.68
CA LEU A 14 12.33 25.52 20.67
C LEU A 14 12.58 24.16 20.00
N ARG A 15 11.93 23.90 18.85
CA ARG A 15 12.18 22.69 18.04
C ARG A 15 13.61 22.63 17.52
N ALA A 16 14.13 23.74 16.98
CA ALA A 16 15.50 23.82 16.47
C ALA A 16 16.54 23.55 17.57
N LEU A 17 16.36 24.15 18.75
CA LEU A 17 17.23 23.93 19.92
C LEU A 17 17.17 22.47 20.42
N THR A 18 15.98 21.87 20.44
CA THR A 18 15.79 20.45 20.77
C THR A 18 16.55 19.54 19.80
N THR A 19 16.42 19.76 18.48
CA THR A 19 17.15 18.98 17.47
C THR A 19 18.66 19.13 17.62
N ALA A 20 19.18 20.35 17.81
CA ALA A 20 20.61 20.59 18.00
C ALA A 20 21.19 19.88 19.25
N ASN A 21 20.42 19.85 20.34
CA ASN A 21 20.79 19.12 21.56
C ASN A 21 20.71 17.59 21.38
N ALA A 22 19.72 17.08 20.65
CA ALA A 22 19.62 15.66 20.32
C ALA A 22 20.79 15.19 19.44
N HIS A 23 21.17 15.97 18.42
CA HIS A 23 22.35 15.74 17.59
C HIS A 23 23.63 15.66 18.43
N ARG A 24 23.82 16.63 19.35
CA ARG A 24 24.98 16.64 20.27
C ARG A 24 25.03 15.37 21.14
N LYS A 25 23.90 14.93 21.70
CA LYS A 25 23.80 13.69 22.49
C LYS A 25 24.08 12.44 21.66
N ALA A 26 23.65 12.39 20.39
CA ALA A 26 23.91 11.26 19.49
C ALA A 26 25.36 11.19 19.00
N LYS A 27 26.02 12.34 18.80
CA LYS A 27 27.45 12.42 18.50
C LYS A 27 28.29 12.00 19.71
N ALA A 28 27.89 12.39 20.92
CA ALA A 28 28.52 11.99 22.19
C ALA A 28 28.16 10.56 22.65
N PHE A 29 27.33 9.81 21.92
CA PHE A 29 26.97 8.44 22.29
C PHE A 29 28.19 7.51 22.16
N ASP A 30 28.53 6.80 23.24
CA ASP A 30 29.58 5.79 23.26
C ASP A 30 29.12 4.52 22.53
N LEU A 31 29.51 4.48 21.26
CA LEU A 31 29.25 3.36 20.37
C LEU A 31 30.22 2.19 20.60
N ALA A 32 31.35 2.39 21.28
CA ALA A 32 32.30 1.33 21.61
C ALA A 32 31.79 0.50 22.80
N ALA A 33 31.26 1.15 23.85
CA ALA A 33 30.57 0.47 24.94
C ALA A 33 29.33 -0.30 24.45
N GLU A 34 28.53 0.26 23.54
CA GLU A 34 27.37 -0.46 22.98
C GLU A 34 27.80 -1.65 22.12
N GLN A 35 28.84 -1.56 21.29
CA GLN A 35 29.38 -2.71 20.55
C GLN A 35 29.89 -3.81 21.47
N LYS A 36 30.63 -3.45 22.54
CA LYS A 36 31.10 -4.39 23.58
C LYS A 36 29.94 -5.08 24.29
N LYS A 37 28.89 -4.33 24.65
CA LYS A 37 27.66 -4.84 25.27
C LYS A 37 26.88 -5.78 24.35
N GLN A 38 26.79 -5.45 23.06
CA GLN A 38 26.07 -6.23 22.04
C GLN A 38 26.87 -7.42 21.50
N LYS A 39 28.15 -7.56 21.89
CA LYS A 39 29.14 -8.52 21.36
C LYS A 39 29.18 -8.52 19.82
N LEU A 40 29.11 -7.34 19.21
CA LEU A 40 28.91 -7.17 17.77
C LEU A 40 29.66 -5.94 17.27
N SER A 41 30.59 -6.13 16.33
CA SER A 41 31.34 -5.04 15.67
C SER A 41 30.47 -4.36 14.59
N TYR A 42 30.56 -3.04 14.49
CA TYR A 42 29.80 -2.22 13.54
C TYR A 42 30.74 -1.59 12.50
N PRO A 43 30.63 -1.92 11.20
CA PRO A 43 31.35 -1.19 10.15
C PRO A 43 30.86 0.26 10.04
N ASP A 44 31.68 1.18 9.52
CA ASP A 44 31.46 2.64 9.58
C ASP A 44 30.10 3.11 9.04
N TRP A 45 29.62 2.45 7.97
CA TRP A 45 28.27 2.71 7.43
C TRP A 45 27.18 2.39 8.46
N ALA A 46 27.31 1.30 9.20
CA ALA A 46 26.38 0.93 10.25
C ALA A 46 26.54 1.83 11.49
N GLN A 47 27.77 2.24 11.82
CA GLN A 47 28.00 3.21 12.90
C GLN A 47 27.27 4.54 12.64
N THR A 48 27.33 5.03 11.39
CA THR A 48 26.62 6.22 10.94
C THR A 48 25.10 6.09 11.16
N TRP A 49 24.51 4.96 10.77
CA TRP A 49 23.08 4.69 10.97
C TRP A 49 22.69 4.48 12.44
N MET A 50 23.57 3.91 13.28
CA MET A 50 23.35 3.83 14.74
C MET A 50 23.35 5.19 15.41
N ARG A 51 24.24 6.11 14.99
CA ARG A 51 24.18 7.51 15.46
C ARG A 51 22.89 8.18 15.01
N LYS A 52 22.46 8.00 13.75
CA LYS A 52 21.19 8.58 13.27
C LYS A 52 19.96 8.08 14.03
N TYR A 53 19.80 6.77 14.26
CA TYR A 53 18.64 6.29 15.04
C TYR A 53 18.74 6.68 16.52
N LYS A 54 19.95 6.89 17.05
CA LYS A 54 20.12 7.44 18.41
C LYS A 54 19.74 8.92 18.48
N GLU A 55 19.99 9.69 17.43
CA GLU A 55 19.51 11.07 17.25
C GLU A 55 17.98 11.11 17.14
N ASP A 56 17.39 10.31 16.26
CA ASP A 56 15.93 10.17 16.11
C ASP A 56 15.27 9.83 17.47
N TRP A 57 15.88 8.96 18.25
CA TRP A 57 15.44 8.61 19.61
C TRP A 57 15.55 9.77 20.60
N TYR A 58 16.64 10.55 20.59
CA TYR A 58 16.79 11.71 21.48
C TYR A 58 15.86 12.87 21.10
N ILE A 59 15.54 13.06 19.81
CA ILE A 59 14.52 14.02 19.37
C ILE A 59 13.16 13.61 19.93
N ALA A 60 12.77 12.34 19.71
CA ALA A 60 11.50 11.81 20.20
C ALA A 60 11.38 11.84 21.73
N GLN A 61 12.47 11.52 22.46
CA GLN A 61 12.52 11.64 23.91
C GLN A 61 12.26 13.08 24.38
N ALA A 62 12.89 14.06 23.74
CA ALA A 62 12.75 15.47 24.11
C ALA A 62 11.40 16.09 23.74
N SER A 63 10.63 15.46 22.84
CA SER A 63 9.24 15.85 22.53
C SER A 63 8.17 15.00 23.22
N GLY A 64 8.56 14.04 24.08
CA GLY A 64 7.62 13.08 24.70
C GLY A 64 6.99 12.08 23.73
N ASP A 65 7.55 11.89 22.54
CA ASP A 65 7.03 10.98 21.52
C ASP A 65 7.48 9.54 21.79
N GLU A 66 6.67 8.82 22.56
CA GLU A 66 6.87 7.38 22.79
C GLU A 66 6.85 6.54 21.50
N ILE A 67 6.09 6.94 20.48
CA ILE A 67 5.97 6.20 19.23
C ILE A 67 7.26 6.35 18.42
N GLY A 68 7.80 7.57 18.34
CA GLY A 68 9.12 7.87 17.78
C GLY A 68 10.25 7.16 18.50
N MET A 69 10.25 7.16 19.84
CA MET A 69 11.24 6.42 20.63
C MET A 69 11.20 4.91 20.34
N ARG A 70 10.01 4.29 20.38
CA ARG A 70 9.82 2.86 20.06
C ARG A 70 10.21 2.55 18.61
N LYS A 71 9.91 3.45 17.65
CA LYS A 71 10.31 3.31 16.24
C LYS A 71 11.83 3.32 16.08
N ALA A 72 12.51 4.30 16.65
CA ALA A 72 13.96 4.44 16.56
C ALA A 72 14.69 3.22 17.18
N GLN A 73 14.21 2.72 18.32
CA GLN A 73 14.72 1.50 18.94
C GLN A 73 14.53 0.26 18.03
N LYS A 74 13.36 0.11 17.40
CA LYS A 74 13.09 -1.00 16.47
C LYS A 74 13.97 -0.96 15.22
N LEU A 75 14.29 0.24 14.71
CA LEU A 75 15.21 0.42 13.59
C LEU A 75 16.65 0.07 13.98
N ALA A 76 17.09 0.40 15.20
CA ALA A 76 18.41 0.04 15.71
C ALA A 76 18.60 -1.49 15.84
N GLU A 77 17.65 -2.19 16.46
CA GLU A 77 17.74 -3.66 16.57
C GLU A 77 17.58 -4.35 15.21
N GLY A 78 16.76 -3.79 14.31
CA GLY A 78 16.66 -4.26 12.93
C GLY A 78 17.98 -4.22 12.16
N LEU A 79 18.86 -3.23 12.41
CA LEU A 79 20.20 -3.23 11.82
C LEU A 79 21.12 -4.25 12.49
N ARG A 80 21.09 -4.39 13.82
CA ARG A 80 21.91 -5.39 14.54
C ARG A 80 21.59 -6.81 14.11
N SER A 81 20.31 -7.13 13.93
CA SER A 81 19.84 -8.39 13.35
C SER A 81 20.48 -8.63 11.98
N LYS A 82 20.43 -7.66 11.07
CA LYS A 82 21.07 -7.75 9.74
C LYS A 82 22.60 -7.86 9.80
N LEU A 83 23.28 -7.19 10.73
CA LEU A 83 24.73 -7.32 10.90
C LEU A 83 25.13 -8.73 11.37
N ARG A 84 24.39 -9.31 12.32
CA ARG A 84 24.57 -10.71 12.76
C ARG A 84 24.33 -11.69 11.60
N GLU A 85 23.29 -11.44 10.81
CA GLU A 85 22.94 -12.24 9.63
C GLU A 85 24.00 -12.15 8.52
N MET A 86 24.53 -10.95 8.24
CA MET A 86 25.61 -10.76 7.27
C MET A 86 26.90 -11.45 7.72
N ALA A 87 27.21 -11.48 9.03
CA ALA A 87 28.41 -12.11 9.55
C ALA A 87 28.48 -13.64 9.27
N THR A 88 27.35 -14.29 9.00
CA THR A 88 27.30 -15.73 8.64
C THR A 88 27.26 -15.97 7.11
N MET A 89 27.37 -14.94 6.27
CA MET A 89 27.29 -15.05 4.81
C MET A 89 28.69 -15.00 4.15
N PRO A 90 28.86 -15.61 2.95
CA PRO A 90 30.07 -15.42 2.15
C PRO A 90 30.21 -13.96 1.71
N LYS A 91 31.46 -13.48 1.57
CA LYS A 91 31.79 -12.05 1.36
C LYS A 91 30.99 -11.37 0.24
N TRP A 92 30.79 -12.05 -0.90
CA TRP A 92 30.00 -11.51 -2.02
C TRP A 92 28.54 -11.20 -1.62
N ALA A 93 27.94 -12.03 -0.77
CA ALA A 93 26.58 -11.84 -0.29
C ALA A 93 26.53 -10.75 0.80
N GLN A 94 27.56 -10.63 1.65
CA GLN A 94 27.71 -9.51 2.58
C GLN A 94 27.71 -8.17 1.83
N GLU A 95 28.53 -8.04 0.78
CA GLU A 95 28.65 -6.79 0.01
C GLU A 95 27.37 -6.40 -0.72
N GLN A 96 26.58 -7.37 -1.19
CA GLN A 96 25.27 -7.10 -1.81
C GLN A 96 24.20 -6.79 -0.75
N LEU A 97 24.13 -7.55 0.33
CA LEU A 97 23.15 -7.32 1.41
C LEU A 97 23.43 -6.02 2.18
N GLN A 98 24.69 -5.58 2.24
CA GLN A 98 25.09 -4.24 2.67
C GLN A 98 24.47 -3.16 1.79
N LYS A 99 24.65 -3.23 0.45
CA LYS A 99 24.13 -2.25 -0.52
C LYS A 99 22.61 -2.13 -0.38
N GLU A 100 21.90 -3.25 -0.31
CA GLU A 100 20.45 -3.26 -0.12
C GLU A 100 20.02 -2.80 1.28
N THR A 101 20.79 -3.11 2.32
CA THR A 101 20.48 -2.61 3.67
C THR A 101 20.65 -1.09 3.77
N ILE A 102 21.68 -0.51 3.14
CA ILE A 102 21.85 0.94 3.04
C ILE A 102 20.72 1.57 2.21
N ARG A 103 20.37 0.98 1.05
CA ARG A 103 19.22 1.42 0.22
C ARG A 103 17.92 1.42 1.03
N TRP A 104 17.66 0.37 1.80
CA TRP A 104 16.47 0.26 2.65
C TRP A 104 16.41 1.34 3.72
N MET A 105 17.53 1.61 4.41
CA MET A 105 17.57 2.61 5.48
C MET A 105 17.46 4.04 4.94
N ALA A 106 18.13 4.36 3.83
CA ALA A 106 17.95 5.63 3.13
C ALA A 106 16.50 5.82 2.66
N ALA A 107 15.85 4.75 2.21
CA ALA A 107 14.46 4.76 1.80
C ALA A 107 13.47 4.89 2.98
N GLU A 108 13.76 4.28 4.14
CA GLU A 108 12.97 4.50 5.37
C GLU A 108 13.11 5.93 5.89
N ALA A 109 14.33 6.47 5.94
CA ALA A 109 14.58 7.84 6.41
C ALA A 109 13.94 8.93 5.53
N SER A 110 13.77 8.65 4.23
CA SER A 110 13.11 9.54 3.26
C SER A 110 11.61 9.26 3.05
N GLY A 111 11.05 8.25 3.71
CA GLY A 111 9.66 7.81 3.47
C GLY A 111 9.43 7.18 2.08
N ASN A 112 10.49 6.85 1.35
CA ASN A 112 10.45 6.24 0.03
C ASN A 112 10.06 4.74 0.11
N ILE A 113 8.76 4.47 0.24
CA ILE A 113 8.21 3.11 0.34
C ILE A 113 8.64 2.22 -0.86
N ARG A 114 8.75 2.79 -2.07
CA ARG A 114 9.22 2.06 -3.27
C ARG A 114 10.67 1.58 -3.11
N GLY A 115 11.57 2.44 -2.64
CA GLY A 115 12.97 2.11 -2.37
C GLY A 115 13.13 1.02 -1.30
N LYS A 116 12.34 1.07 -0.22
CA LYS A 116 12.33 0.03 0.82
C LYS A 116 11.95 -1.34 0.26
N LEU A 117 10.85 -1.41 -0.48
CA LEU A 117 10.32 -2.68 -1.00
C LEU A 117 11.22 -3.26 -2.10
N ALA A 118 11.89 -2.41 -2.89
CA ALA A 118 12.92 -2.84 -3.83
C ALA A 118 14.11 -3.48 -3.10
N ALA A 119 14.64 -2.80 -2.08
CA ALA A 119 15.75 -3.30 -1.27
C ALA A 119 15.41 -4.57 -0.47
N GLU A 120 14.18 -4.70 0.03
CA GLU A 120 13.67 -5.94 0.62
C GLU A 120 13.58 -7.09 -0.39
N LYS A 121 13.12 -6.82 -1.62
CA LYS A 121 13.06 -7.85 -2.68
C LYS A 121 14.47 -8.29 -3.08
N ALA A 122 15.39 -7.36 -3.28
CA ALA A 122 16.78 -7.67 -3.58
C ALA A 122 17.47 -8.43 -2.43
N GLY A 123 17.22 -8.00 -1.18
CA GLY A 123 17.66 -8.72 0.02
C GLY A 123 17.11 -10.16 0.11
N ARG A 124 15.85 -10.40 -0.25
CA ARG A 124 15.30 -11.77 -0.33
C ARG A 124 15.93 -12.58 -1.45
N ALA A 125 16.08 -12.01 -2.65
CA ALA A 125 16.76 -12.67 -3.77
C ALA A 125 18.22 -13.06 -3.48
N ILE A 126 18.94 -12.35 -2.61
CA ILE A 126 20.28 -12.75 -2.13
C ILE A 126 20.19 -13.99 -1.24
N ARG A 127 19.20 -14.07 -0.34
CA ARG A 127 18.95 -15.24 0.53
C ARG A 127 18.49 -16.45 -0.28
N GLU A 128 17.59 -16.24 -1.24
CA GLU A 128 17.11 -17.27 -2.17
C GLU A 128 18.28 -17.85 -2.98
N LYS A 129 19.23 -17.01 -3.43
CA LYS A 129 20.46 -17.48 -4.09
C LYS A 129 21.44 -18.21 -3.18
N LEU A 130 21.47 -17.92 -1.88
CA LEU A 130 22.26 -18.69 -0.91
C LEU A 130 21.60 -20.05 -0.64
N GLY A 131 20.27 -20.09 -0.51
CA GLY A 131 19.48 -21.33 -0.36
C GLY A 131 19.36 -22.18 -1.63
N LEU A 132 20.00 -21.78 -2.74
CA LEU A 132 20.19 -22.59 -3.95
C LEU A 132 21.60 -23.20 -4.03
N VAL A 133 22.39 -23.09 -2.96
CA VAL A 133 23.74 -23.68 -2.84
C VAL A 133 23.87 -24.44 -1.50
N ASP A 134 22.82 -25.17 -1.11
CA ASP A 134 22.95 -26.31 -0.19
C ASP A 134 21.82 -27.33 -0.41
N THR A 135 22.05 -28.59 -0.04
CA THR A 135 21.18 -29.77 -0.19
C THR A 135 20.73 -30.15 -1.61
N THR A 136 21.39 -31.15 -2.18
CA THR A 136 20.74 -32.13 -3.05
C THR A 136 19.82 -33.06 -2.23
N ASP A 137 19.05 -33.91 -2.93
CA ASP A 137 18.42 -35.13 -2.41
C ASP A 137 17.21 -35.01 -1.44
N LYS A 138 15.98 -34.88 -1.99
CA LYS A 138 14.90 -35.91 -1.91
C LYS A 138 13.56 -35.47 -2.54
N ALA A 139 12.77 -36.46 -3.01
CA ALA A 139 11.41 -36.38 -3.60
C ALA A 139 10.76 -37.80 -3.60
N PRO A 140 9.48 -38.04 -4.03
CA PRO A 140 8.36 -37.15 -4.36
C PRO A 140 7.22 -37.26 -3.28
N PRO A 141 6.04 -37.95 -3.35
CA PRO A 141 5.30 -38.69 -4.40
C PRO A 141 3.79 -38.34 -4.61
N ILE A 142 3.43 -37.96 -5.85
CA ILE A 142 2.32 -38.46 -6.73
C ILE A 142 0.89 -38.73 -6.18
N ASP A 143 -0.07 -38.00 -6.79
CA ASP A 143 -1.47 -38.27 -7.25
C ASP A 143 -2.42 -39.34 -6.68
N LYS A 144 -3.73 -39.01 -6.72
CA LYS A 144 -4.84 -39.90 -7.13
C LYS A 144 -5.95 -39.16 -7.91
N GLU A 145 -6.56 -39.85 -8.87
CA GLU A 145 -7.65 -39.34 -9.74
C GLU A 145 -9.04 -39.31 -9.09
N VAL A 146 -9.95 -38.51 -9.65
CA VAL A 146 -11.41 -38.80 -9.70
C VAL A 146 -11.92 -38.52 -11.14
N LYS A 147 -12.88 -39.31 -11.61
CA LYS A 147 -13.19 -39.48 -13.04
C LYS A 147 -14.24 -38.51 -13.62
N SER A 148 -14.15 -38.35 -14.93
CA SER A 148 -15.11 -37.69 -15.84
C SER A 148 -16.57 -38.07 -15.59
N ASN A 149 -17.47 -37.10 -15.75
CA ASN A 149 -18.77 -37.34 -16.36
C ASN A 149 -19.10 -36.23 -17.37
N LYS A 150 -19.63 -36.59 -18.55
CA LYS A 150 -20.10 -35.64 -19.56
C LYS A 150 -21.61 -35.42 -19.42
N SER A 151 -22.05 -34.19 -19.55
CA SER A 151 -23.41 -33.83 -19.94
C SER A 151 -23.37 -32.65 -20.90
N GLU A 152 -24.32 -32.59 -21.83
CA GLU A 152 -24.31 -31.62 -22.93
C GLU A 152 -24.72 -30.23 -22.45
N VAL A 153 -23.90 -29.22 -22.79
CA VAL A 153 -24.28 -27.81 -22.68
C VAL A 153 -24.47 -27.29 -24.10
N LYS A 154 -25.68 -26.78 -24.38
CA LYS A 154 -26.03 -26.18 -25.68
C LYS A 154 -25.11 -25.02 -26.00
N GLU A 155 -24.83 -24.81 -27.29
CA GLU A 155 -23.99 -23.71 -27.75
C GLU A 155 -24.50 -22.36 -27.24
N VAL A 156 -23.65 -21.67 -26.48
CA VAL A 156 -23.84 -20.25 -26.17
C VAL A 156 -23.13 -19.47 -27.27
N PRO A 157 -23.78 -18.51 -27.96
CA PRO A 157 -23.17 -17.78 -29.05
C PRO A 157 -21.91 -17.03 -28.59
N ALA A 158 -20.94 -16.90 -29.50
CA ALA A 158 -19.58 -16.46 -29.18
C ALA A 158 -19.55 -15.16 -28.36
N VAL A 159 -18.82 -15.19 -27.24
CA VAL A 159 -18.60 -14.01 -26.41
C VAL A 159 -17.77 -13.01 -27.20
N ASN A 160 -18.42 -11.93 -27.64
CA ASN A 160 -17.80 -10.83 -28.37
C ASN A 160 -16.59 -10.30 -27.58
N GLU A 161 -15.41 -10.23 -28.19
CA GLU A 161 -14.17 -9.92 -27.46
C GLU A 161 -14.24 -8.50 -26.86
N SER A 162 -14.26 -8.42 -25.53
CA SER A 162 -14.42 -7.17 -24.80
C SER A 162 -13.26 -6.22 -25.12
N LYS A 163 -13.58 -5.09 -25.75
CA LYS A 163 -12.64 -4.06 -26.20
C LYS A 163 -11.63 -3.68 -25.11
N GLN A 164 -10.34 -3.85 -25.40
CA GLN A 164 -9.28 -3.54 -24.45
C GLN A 164 -8.92 -2.04 -24.48
N TYR A 165 -9.17 -1.36 -23.37
CA TYR A 165 -8.74 0.01 -23.09
C TYR A 165 -7.40 0.05 -22.35
N VAL A 166 -7.13 -0.96 -21.51
CA VAL A 166 -5.92 -1.03 -20.68
C VAL A 166 -5.34 -2.43 -20.68
N SER A 167 -4.07 -2.52 -21.09
CA SER A 167 -3.25 -3.72 -21.07
C SER A 167 -2.57 -3.95 -19.71
N VAL A 168 -2.12 -5.19 -19.47
CA VAL A 168 -1.25 -5.56 -18.32
C VAL A 168 -0.05 -4.60 -18.22
N ARG A 169 0.65 -4.41 -19.35
CA ARG A 169 1.88 -3.60 -19.46
C ARG A 169 1.70 -2.15 -19.02
N GLN A 170 0.54 -1.54 -19.30
CA GLN A 170 0.24 -0.16 -18.90
C GLN A 170 0.05 -0.05 -17.38
N LEU A 171 -0.63 -1.01 -16.74
CA LEU A 171 -0.71 -1.06 -15.27
C LEU A 171 0.67 -1.32 -14.63
N GLU A 172 1.49 -2.20 -15.21
CA GLU A 172 2.87 -2.44 -14.76
C GLU A 172 3.74 -1.18 -14.82
N GLN A 173 3.69 -0.42 -15.93
CA GLN A 173 4.38 0.87 -16.08
C GLN A 173 3.92 1.91 -15.04
N LEU A 174 2.61 1.93 -14.74
CA LEU A 174 2.06 2.78 -13.69
C LEU A 174 2.57 2.36 -12.29
N GLY A 175 2.87 1.07 -12.10
CA GLY A 175 3.48 0.50 -10.89
C GLY A 175 2.54 -0.39 -10.08
N TRP A 176 1.51 -0.94 -10.71
CA TRP A 176 0.63 -1.95 -10.11
C TRP A 176 1.35 -3.30 -9.97
N ILE A 177 0.89 -4.13 -9.04
CA ILE A 177 1.50 -5.42 -8.70
C ILE A 177 0.45 -6.54 -8.63
N LYS A 178 0.88 -7.80 -8.79
CA LYS A 178 0.01 -9.00 -8.76
C LYS A 178 -1.16 -8.94 -9.76
N ILE A 179 -0.94 -8.32 -10.91
CA ILE A 179 -1.97 -8.17 -11.96
C ILE A 179 -2.32 -9.56 -12.50
N SER A 180 -3.58 -9.97 -12.35
CA SER A 180 -4.10 -11.25 -12.86
C SER A 180 -4.95 -11.03 -14.11
N LYS A 181 -5.21 -12.10 -14.88
CA LYS A 181 -6.16 -12.04 -16.01
C LYS A 181 -7.53 -11.53 -15.56
N ALA A 182 -8.05 -12.04 -14.43
CA ALA A 182 -9.31 -11.60 -13.84
C ALA A 182 -9.31 -10.10 -13.48
N MET A 183 -8.24 -9.58 -12.88
CA MET A 183 -8.11 -8.14 -12.56
C MET A 183 -8.15 -7.25 -13.81
N ILE A 184 -7.55 -7.69 -14.92
CA ILE A 184 -7.56 -6.97 -16.20
C ILE A 184 -8.92 -7.09 -16.91
N THR A 185 -9.59 -8.23 -16.81
CA THR A 185 -10.97 -8.39 -17.29
C THR A 185 -11.93 -7.49 -16.51
N ASP A 186 -11.87 -7.48 -15.17
CA ASP A 186 -12.67 -6.57 -14.33
C ASP A 186 -12.38 -5.09 -14.65
N LEU A 187 -11.10 -4.70 -14.85
CA LEU A 187 -10.77 -3.34 -15.29
C LEU A 187 -11.43 -2.99 -16.63
N ASN A 188 -11.21 -3.78 -17.69
CA ASN A 188 -11.72 -3.41 -19.01
C ASN A 188 -13.25 -3.44 -19.08
N ASN A 189 -13.89 -4.41 -18.42
CA ASN A 189 -15.34 -4.46 -18.26
C ASN A 189 -15.88 -3.25 -17.47
N CYS A 190 -15.16 -2.80 -16.44
CA CYS A 190 -15.48 -1.59 -15.68
C CYS A 190 -15.35 -0.32 -16.55
N LEU A 191 -14.27 -0.19 -17.33
CA LEU A 191 -14.05 0.98 -18.19
C LEU A 191 -15.12 1.09 -19.29
N GLU A 192 -15.49 -0.02 -19.92
CA GLU A 192 -16.60 -0.08 -20.88
C GLU A 192 -17.95 0.25 -20.20
N ARG A 193 -18.34 -0.52 -19.16
CA ARG A 193 -19.64 -0.40 -18.48
C ARG A 193 -19.96 1.01 -18.00
N TYR A 194 -18.99 1.69 -17.39
CA TYR A 194 -19.17 3.03 -16.82
C TYR A 194 -18.67 4.15 -17.74
N ASN A 195 -18.47 3.84 -19.03
CA ASN A 195 -18.00 4.75 -20.07
C ASN A 195 -16.73 5.56 -19.67
N ILE A 196 -15.81 4.94 -18.94
CA ILE A 196 -14.53 5.53 -18.53
C ILE A 196 -13.51 5.27 -19.65
N THR A 197 -13.85 5.70 -20.87
CA THR A 197 -13.23 5.22 -22.13
C THR A 197 -12.32 6.25 -22.81
N THR A 198 -12.41 7.52 -22.44
CA THR A 198 -11.53 8.58 -22.97
C THR A 198 -10.23 8.67 -22.17
N PRO A 199 -9.09 9.09 -22.76
CA PRO A 199 -7.83 9.20 -22.03
C PRO A 199 -7.92 10.05 -20.77
N ALA A 200 -8.64 11.18 -20.79
CA ALA A 200 -8.85 12.01 -19.60
C ALA A 200 -9.58 11.26 -18.47
N ARG A 201 -10.67 10.54 -18.79
CA ARG A 201 -11.43 9.72 -17.83
C ARG A 201 -10.56 8.59 -17.26
N ILE A 202 -9.86 7.84 -18.13
CA ILE A 202 -8.95 6.74 -17.75
C ILE A 202 -7.83 7.25 -16.82
N ARG A 203 -7.12 8.31 -17.22
CA ARG A 203 -6.00 8.88 -16.45
C ARG A 203 -6.45 9.34 -15.07
N HIS A 204 -7.61 9.98 -14.94
CA HIS A 204 -8.16 10.38 -13.64
C HIS A 204 -8.63 9.19 -12.81
N PHE A 205 -9.46 8.30 -13.36
CA PHE A 205 -9.99 7.13 -12.65
C PHE A 205 -8.86 6.25 -12.09
N ILE A 206 -7.93 5.84 -12.97
CA ILE A 206 -6.84 4.95 -12.59
C ILE A 206 -5.85 5.64 -11.64
N SER A 207 -5.61 6.96 -11.74
CA SER A 207 -4.71 7.64 -10.79
C SER A 207 -5.29 7.77 -9.38
N GLN A 208 -6.60 7.98 -9.24
CA GLN A 208 -7.26 7.94 -7.93
C GLN A 208 -7.25 6.50 -7.36
N CYS A 209 -7.65 5.50 -8.16
CA CYS A 209 -7.63 4.10 -7.75
C CYS A 209 -6.22 3.61 -7.37
N SER A 210 -5.17 4.08 -8.05
CA SER A 210 -3.77 3.76 -7.73
C SER A 210 -3.33 4.31 -6.37
N HIS A 211 -3.89 5.45 -5.95
CA HIS A 211 -3.60 6.01 -4.64
C HIS A 211 -4.34 5.26 -3.52
N GLU A 212 -5.66 5.14 -3.59
CA GLU A 212 -6.46 4.52 -2.50
C GLU A 212 -6.06 3.06 -2.25
N SER A 213 -5.72 2.31 -3.31
CA SER A 213 -5.26 0.92 -3.23
C SER A 213 -3.76 0.72 -2.97
N ALA A 214 -3.00 1.82 -2.91
CA ALA A 214 -1.54 1.84 -2.90
C ALA A 214 -0.88 1.04 -4.07
N GLY A 215 -1.45 1.12 -5.27
CA GLY A 215 -1.00 0.43 -6.49
C GLY A 215 -1.52 -1.00 -6.61
N GLY A 216 -2.81 -1.21 -6.36
CA GLY A 216 -3.48 -2.52 -6.40
C GLY A 216 -3.19 -3.45 -5.22
N ARG A 217 -2.43 -2.99 -4.21
CA ARG A 217 -2.01 -3.81 -3.06
C ARG A 217 -3.17 -4.11 -2.10
N TYR A 218 -4.11 -3.18 -1.96
CA TYR A 218 -5.25 -3.28 -1.05
C TYR A 218 -6.56 -3.16 -1.83
N THR A 219 -7.33 -4.25 -1.84
CA THR A 219 -8.73 -4.29 -2.28
C THR A 219 -9.71 -4.15 -1.10
N LYS A 220 -9.21 -4.05 0.14
CA LYS A 220 -9.97 -3.95 1.39
C LYS A 220 -9.35 -2.92 2.32
N GLU A 221 -10.19 -2.20 3.06
CA GLU A 221 -9.72 -1.27 4.08
C GLU A 221 -8.94 -2.01 5.19
N ILE A 222 -7.77 -1.48 5.53
CA ILE A 222 -6.86 -2.08 6.52
C ILE A 222 -7.44 -2.01 7.95
N ALA A 223 -8.26 -0.99 8.25
CA ALA A 223 -8.94 -0.87 9.53
C ALA A 223 -10.00 -1.96 9.75
N SER A 224 -10.44 -2.16 11.00
CA SER A 224 -11.47 -3.13 11.37
C SER A 224 -12.83 -2.86 10.70
N GLY A 225 -13.17 -1.59 10.47
CA GLY A 225 -14.49 -1.15 10.01
C GLY A 225 -15.47 -0.80 11.13
N GLU A 226 -15.13 -1.06 12.39
CA GLU A 226 -15.98 -0.80 13.57
C GLU A 226 -16.38 0.68 13.69
N LYS A 227 -15.56 1.61 13.18
CA LYS A 227 -15.88 3.05 13.08
C LYS A 227 -17.10 3.37 12.21
N TYR A 228 -17.59 2.40 11.42
CA TYR A 228 -18.80 2.49 10.61
C TYR A 228 -20.01 1.74 11.22
N GLU A 229 -19.85 1.09 12.37
CA GLU A 229 -20.94 0.39 13.04
C GLU A 229 -22.04 1.39 13.46
N GLY A 230 -23.31 1.05 13.23
CA GLY A 230 -24.44 1.94 13.56
C GLY A 230 -24.57 3.21 12.71
N ARG A 231 -23.72 3.42 11.69
CA ARG A 231 -23.75 4.60 10.81
C ARG A 231 -24.96 4.56 9.87
N LYS A 232 -26.06 5.19 10.31
CA LYS A 232 -27.33 5.30 9.56
C LYS A 232 -27.17 5.94 8.17
N ASP A 233 -26.26 6.91 8.03
CA ASP A 233 -25.92 7.55 6.74
C ASP A 233 -25.29 6.57 5.74
N LEU A 234 -24.55 5.57 6.23
CA LEU A 234 -24.00 4.46 5.44
C LEU A 234 -24.98 3.30 5.24
N GLY A 235 -26.14 3.33 5.92
CA GLY A 235 -27.10 2.22 5.97
C GLY A 235 -26.72 1.09 6.92
N ASN A 236 -25.69 1.30 7.75
CA ASN A 236 -25.20 0.30 8.69
C ASN A 236 -26.10 0.29 9.93
N ILE A 237 -27.23 -0.41 9.83
CA ILE A 237 -28.30 -0.44 10.85
C ILE A 237 -28.43 -1.80 11.55
N HIS A 238 -27.73 -2.83 11.08
CA HIS A 238 -27.67 -4.14 11.73
C HIS A 238 -26.30 -4.37 12.38
N LYS A 239 -26.26 -5.25 13.39
CA LYS A 239 -25.04 -5.58 14.12
C LYS A 239 -24.02 -6.30 13.21
N GLY A 240 -22.81 -5.76 13.13
CA GLY A 240 -21.71 -6.26 12.30
C GLY A 240 -21.58 -5.58 10.93
N ASP A 241 -22.45 -4.62 10.61
CA ASP A 241 -22.45 -3.93 9.32
C ASP A 241 -21.19 -3.08 9.09
N GLY A 242 -20.59 -2.53 10.16
CA GLY A 242 -19.39 -1.70 10.07
C GLY A 242 -18.18 -2.47 9.50
N PRO A 243 -17.77 -3.59 10.13
CA PRO A 243 -16.75 -4.48 9.58
C PRO A 243 -17.13 -5.12 8.25
N LYS A 244 -18.40 -5.53 8.07
CA LYS A 244 -18.85 -6.25 6.86
C LYS A 244 -18.85 -5.37 5.61
N TYR A 245 -19.22 -4.09 5.73
CA TYR A 245 -19.32 -3.14 4.61
C TYR A 245 -18.32 -1.98 4.72
N LYS A 246 -17.14 -2.22 5.30
CA LYS A 246 -16.00 -1.29 5.23
C LYS A 246 -15.46 -1.13 3.81
N GLY A 247 -14.49 -0.23 3.58
CA GLY A 247 -13.98 0.08 2.24
C GLY A 247 -13.57 -1.15 1.41
N GLY A 248 -14.28 -1.38 0.31
CA GLY A 248 -14.02 -2.44 -0.67
C GLY A 248 -13.64 -1.92 -2.05
N GLY A 249 -12.82 -2.68 -2.76
CA GLY A 249 -12.29 -2.34 -4.07
C GLY A 249 -11.35 -1.12 -4.08
N TYR A 250 -10.91 -0.74 -5.27
CA TYR A 250 -9.81 0.19 -5.47
C TYR A 250 -10.15 1.68 -5.25
N ILE A 251 -11.40 2.03 -4.92
CA ILE A 251 -11.78 3.37 -4.43
C ILE A 251 -12.47 3.35 -3.05
N GLN A 252 -12.44 2.20 -2.36
CA GLN A 252 -12.96 2.02 -1.00
C GLN A 252 -14.48 2.29 -0.85
N LEU A 253 -15.29 1.63 -1.70
CA LEU A 253 -16.75 1.62 -1.57
C LEU A 253 -17.15 1.16 -0.17
N THR A 254 -17.94 1.97 0.55
CA THR A 254 -18.19 1.80 1.99
C THR A 254 -19.68 1.98 2.32
N GLY A 255 -20.21 1.16 3.23
CA GLY A 255 -21.57 1.26 3.78
C GLY A 255 -22.58 0.34 3.10
N ARG A 256 -23.46 -0.30 3.89
CA ARG A 256 -24.50 -1.23 3.43
C ARG A 256 -25.33 -0.67 2.26
N HIS A 257 -25.72 0.60 2.30
CA HIS A 257 -26.48 1.23 1.21
C HIS A 257 -25.72 1.21 -0.13
N ASN A 258 -24.41 1.40 -0.11
CA ASN A 258 -23.59 1.46 -1.32
C ASN A 258 -23.29 0.05 -1.86
N TYR A 259 -23.08 -0.93 -0.97
CA TYR A 259 -23.03 -2.34 -1.36
C TYR A 259 -24.37 -2.82 -1.94
N GLN A 260 -25.50 -2.43 -1.35
CA GLN A 260 -26.82 -2.80 -1.87
C GLN A 260 -27.10 -2.21 -3.25
N LYS A 261 -26.73 -0.94 -3.48
CA LYS A 261 -26.82 -0.33 -4.81
C LYS A 261 -25.93 -1.02 -5.84
N LEU A 262 -24.69 -1.38 -5.49
CA LEU A 262 -23.80 -2.15 -6.36
C LEU A 262 -24.40 -3.53 -6.67
N SER A 263 -24.94 -4.23 -5.66
CA SER A 263 -25.61 -5.53 -5.81
C SER A 263 -26.74 -5.47 -6.83
N THR A 264 -27.61 -4.46 -6.72
CA THR A 264 -28.70 -4.23 -7.68
C THR A 264 -28.17 -3.85 -9.07
N ALA A 265 -27.15 -2.98 -9.15
CA ALA A 265 -26.58 -2.53 -10.43
C ALA A 265 -25.83 -3.64 -11.20
N LEU A 266 -25.32 -4.67 -10.51
CA LEU A 266 -24.71 -5.85 -11.11
C LEU A 266 -25.66 -7.03 -11.30
N ASN A 267 -26.89 -6.94 -10.77
CA ASN A 267 -27.82 -8.05 -10.59
C ASN A 267 -27.17 -9.27 -9.89
N ASP A 268 -26.31 -9.01 -8.90
CA ASP A 268 -25.64 -10.04 -8.10
C ASP A 268 -25.91 -9.85 -6.60
N PRO A 269 -26.64 -10.76 -5.93
CA PRO A 269 -26.87 -10.70 -4.49
C PRO A 269 -25.60 -10.97 -3.66
N LYS A 270 -24.55 -11.62 -4.21
CA LYS A 270 -23.33 -11.96 -3.46
C LYS A 270 -22.49 -10.76 -3.08
N VAL A 271 -22.62 -9.62 -3.78
CA VAL A 271 -22.13 -8.32 -3.29
C VAL A 271 -22.56 -8.05 -1.83
N MET A 272 -23.75 -8.52 -1.39
CA MET A 272 -24.22 -8.36 -0.01
C MET A 272 -23.59 -9.35 1.00
N GLU A 273 -22.70 -10.26 0.58
CA GLU A 273 -21.76 -10.95 1.46
C GLU A 273 -20.71 -9.98 2.03
N GLY A 274 -20.46 -8.85 1.34
CA GLY A 274 -19.73 -7.70 1.86
C GLY A 274 -18.31 -7.54 1.31
N VAL A 275 -17.42 -6.97 2.14
CA VAL A 275 -16.10 -6.49 1.74
C VAL A 275 -15.19 -7.59 1.16
N GLU A 276 -15.29 -8.82 1.65
CA GLU A 276 -14.50 -9.95 1.14
C GLU A 276 -14.87 -10.27 -0.32
N TYR A 277 -16.16 -10.47 -0.60
CA TYR A 277 -16.65 -10.83 -1.94
C TYR A 277 -16.31 -9.75 -2.98
N VAL A 278 -16.62 -8.47 -2.69
CA VAL A 278 -16.37 -7.35 -3.61
C VAL A 278 -14.88 -7.13 -3.86
N ALA A 279 -14.02 -7.39 -2.87
CA ALA A 279 -12.57 -7.21 -2.98
C ALA A 279 -11.87 -8.30 -3.80
N GLU A 280 -12.51 -9.45 -3.98
CA GLU A 280 -12.04 -10.55 -4.83
C GLU A 280 -12.63 -10.46 -6.25
N HIS A 281 -13.93 -10.21 -6.36
CA HIS A 281 -14.67 -10.34 -7.63
C HIS A 281 -14.82 -9.04 -8.42
N TYR A 282 -14.96 -7.90 -7.75
CA TYR A 282 -15.30 -6.61 -8.37
C TYR A 282 -14.45 -5.40 -7.90
N PRO A 283 -13.12 -5.52 -7.66
CA PRO A 283 -12.36 -4.42 -7.09
C PRO A 283 -12.21 -3.19 -8.01
N TRP A 284 -12.27 -3.34 -9.33
CA TRP A 284 -12.43 -2.23 -10.28
C TRP A 284 -13.90 -1.88 -10.51
N THR A 285 -14.77 -2.86 -10.76
CA THR A 285 -16.20 -2.61 -11.04
C THR A 285 -16.88 -1.82 -9.91
N SER A 286 -16.56 -2.08 -8.63
CA SER A 286 -17.08 -1.29 -7.50
C SER A 286 -16.59 0.17 -7.51
N ALA A 287 -15.39 0.41 -8.04
CA ALA A 287 -14.83 1.74 -8.19
C ALA A 287 -15.45 2.51 -9.37
N GLY A 288 -15.67 1.85 -10.51
CA GLY A 288 -16.39 2.43 -11.65
C GLY A 288 -17.84 2.78 -11.30
N PHE A 289 -18.51 1.92 -10.52
CA PHE A 289 -19.83 2.21 -9.98
C PHE A 289 -19.84 3.48 -9.12
N TRP A 290 -18.91 3.61 -8.17
CA TRP A 290 -18.77 4.84 -7.38
C TRP A 290 -18.52 6.08 -8.28
N TRP A 291 -17.68 5.92 -9.31
CA TRP A 291 -17.30 6.98 -10.26
C TRP A 291 -18.48 7.50 -11.07
N GLU A 292 -19.35 6.60 -11.53
CA GLU A 292 -20.63 6.91 -12.18
C GLU A 292 -21.60 7.60 -11.23
N GLN A 293 -21.85 7.03 -10.04
CA GLN A 293 -22.81 7.57 -9.06
C GLN A 293 -22.45 8.99 -8.61
N HIS A 294 -21.17 9.36 -8.67
CA HIS A 294 -20.69 10.71 -8.36
C HIS A 294 -20.56 11.60 -9.60
N ASN A 295 -20.94 11.15 -10.80
CA ASN A 295 -20.81 11.85 -12.08
C ASN A 295 -19.40 12.44 -12.28
N MET A 296 -18.39 11.58 -12.15
CA MET A 296 -16.98 11.97 -12.26
C MET A 296 -16.51 12.12 -13.71
N ASN A 297 -17.12 11.40 -14.65
CA ASN A 297 -16.86 11.53 -16.08
C ASN A 297 -17.10 12.97 -16.57
N ALA A 298 -18.26 13.57 -16.27
CA ALA A 298 -18.58 14.94 -16.67
C ALA A 298 -17.72 16.03 -15.97
N LEU A 299 -16.90 15.68 -14.97
CA LEU A 299 -15.85 16.55 -14.46
C LEU A 299 -14.56 16.41 -15.28
N CYS A 300 -14.16 15.19 -15.63
CA CYS A 300 -13.01 14.92 -16.49
C CYS A 300 -13.20 15.59 -17.87
N ASP A 301 -14.41 15.48 -18.44
CA ASP A 301 -14.76 16.06 -19.74
C ASP A 301 -14.73 17.60 -19.73
N LYS A 302 -14.89 18.21 -18.55
CA LYS A 302 -14.77 19.67 -18.33
C LYS A 302 -13.35 20.11 -17.95
N GLY A 303 -12.36 19.23 -18.11
CA GLY A 303 -10.95 19.52 -17.81
C GLY A 303 -10.66 19.69 -16.31
N ALA A 304 -11.42 19.03 -15.42
CA ALA A 304 -11.23 19.16 -13.99
C ALA A 304 -9.82 18.69 -13.55
N THR A 305 -9.11 19.55 -12.82
CA THR A 305 -7.78 19.26 -12.29
C THR A 305 -7.78 18.07 -11.33
N VAL A 306 -6.61 17.42 -11.18
CA VAL A 306 -6.40 16.36 -10.16
C VAL A 306 -6.82 16.84 -8.76
N ARG A 307 -6.65 18.12 -8.44
CA ARG A 307 -7.09 18.74 -7.18
C ARG A 307 -8.62 18.78 -7.03
N GLN A 308 -9.37 19.07 -8.09
CA GLN A 308 -10.84 19.04 -8.08
C GLN A 308 -11.37 17.61 -7.96
N ILE A 309 -10.80 16.67 -8.72
CA ILE A 309 -11.12 15.24 -8.64
C ILE A 309 -10.83 14.69 -7.24
N THR A 310 -9.64 14.97 -6.69
CA THR A 310 -9.23 14.55 -5.34
C THR A 310 -10.19 15.08 -4.25
N LYS A 311 -10.60 16.36 -4.34
CA LYS A 311 -11.56 16.94 -3.38
C LYS A 311 -12.89 16.18 -3.37
N LYS A 312 -13.33 15.64 -4.51
CA LYS A 312 -14.60 14.92 -4.62
C LYS A 312 -14.50 13.44 -4.23
N VAL A 313 -13.35 12.80 -4.46
CA VAL A 313 -13.08 11.43 -3.97
C VAL A 313 -12.91 11.38 -2.45
N ASN A 314 -12.13 12.31 -1.89
CA ASN A 314 -11.65 12.24 -0.51
C ASN A 314 -12.25 13.33 0.42
N GLY A 315 -13.22 14.11 -0.03
CA GLY A 315 -13.77 15.28 0.68
C GLY A 315 -12.79 16.44 0.92
N GLY A 316 -11.52 16.27 0.58
CA GLY A 316 -10.41 17.17 0.89
C GLY A 316 -9.15 16.85 0.07
N TYR A 317 -7.98 17.26 0.54
CA TYR A 317 -6.73 17.19 -0.24
C TYR A 317 -5.68 16.21 0.31
N ASN A 318 -6.09 15.29 1.19
CA ASN A 318 -5.17 14.28 1.73
C ASN A 318 -4.67 13.37 0.59
N GLY A 319 -3.36 13.19 0.51
CA GLY A 319 -2.73 12.41 -0.57
C GLY A 319 -2.61 13.11 -1.93
N LEU A 320 -3.00 14.39 -2.06
CA LEU A 320 -3.04 15.10 -3.36
C LEU A 320 -1.74 14.97 -4.18
N LYS A 321 -0.57 15.20 -3.59
CA LYS A 321 0.73 15.09 -4.28
C LYS A 321 1.01 13.70 -4.86
N ASP A 322 0.51 12.65 -4.22
CA ASP A 322 0.69 11.27 -4.68
C ASP A 322 -0.32 10.93 -5.80
N ARG A 323 -1.55 11.45 -5.70
CA ARG A 323 -2.55 11.40 -6.79
C ARG A 323 -2.08 12.18 -8.03
N GLU A 324 -1.43 13.32 -7.85
CA GLU A 324 -0.78 14.11 -8.91
C GLU A 324 0.38 13.33 -9.55
N MET A 325 1.22 12.65 -8.76
CA MET A 325 2.29 11.77 -9.27
C MET A 325 1.74 10.57 -10.06
N TYR A 326 0.66 9.93 -9.59
CA TYR A 326 0.01 8.87 -10.37
C TYR A 326 -0.65 9.41 -11.65
N TYR A 327 -1.32 10.56 -11.60
CA TYR A 327 -1.91 11.18 -12.79
C TYR A 327 -0.83 11.53 -13.82
N LYS A 328 0.30 12.11 -13.38
CA LYS A 328 1.41 12.43 -14.29
C LYS A 328 2.07 11.20 -14.91
N LYS A 329 2.04 10.05 -14.23
CA LYS A 329 2.38 8.77 -14.87
C LYS A 329 1.32 8.37 -15.91
N CYS A 330 0.03 8.45 -15.57
CA CYS A 330 -1.05 8.09 -16.49
C CYS A 330 -0.99 8.90 -17.80
N GLU A 331 -0.65 10.19 -17.76
CA GLU A 331 -0.46 11.03 -18.96
C GLU A 331 0.59 10.50 -19.96
N ASN A 332 1.53 9.68 -19.49
CA ASN A 332 2.60 9.10 -20.31
C ASN A 332 2.31 7.64 -20.74
N ILE A 333 1.11 7.11 -20.43
CA ILE A 333 0.76 5.68 -20.52
C ILE A 333 -0.57 5.43 -21.25
N PHE A 334 -1.51 6.37 -21.19
CA PHE A 334 -2.88 6.31 -21.74
C PHE A 334 -3.19 7.58 -22.53
#